data_AF-A0A9W9SMD0-F1
#
_entry.id   AF-A0A9W9SMD0-F1
#
_cell.length_a   1.000
_cell.length_b   1.000
_cell.length_c   1.000
_cell.angle_alpha   90.00
_cell.angle_beta   90.00
_cell.angle_gamma   90.00
#
_symmetry.space_group_name_H-M   'P 1'
#
loop_
_entity.id
_entity.type
_entity.pdbx_description
1 polymer ?
#
loop_
_entity_poly.entity_id
_entity_poly.type
_entity_poly.pdbx_seq_one_letter_code
_entity_poly.pdbx_strand_id
1 'polypeptide(L)'
;MASKVLQNLKRFSTCDIGDALVKLKYPYGGFLDGLKMFSPEPGTTIYGPAITVKMAESKSPGPTPSVHFADANKKCHVMYIQQPKGLPSACWGGLMSTRAQQLGAMGVVIDGRMRDTQEHRDISFPVCQIHYVLTNTYPQLTNTYRYLRVAPLRSNTFTRASEINVPLQFRGDLWIHPGDILVGDENGVVVVPPSLMEQASLSLSQRKTKILIEMFQYTFQKRAVSSTKRFLSKQRCLPAAYYRGGTSRAVIFNQADLPPRSEWDDIFRKVIGSPDPYGRQLDGLGGGISSLSKVCVVGSSTHPDADVDYTFVSLGVKNTDVDYSSNCGNMISAIGPFAIDQKLVSAQTSDSATIHIHNTNTGKIITATFPVVDGEAASSGDFSIDGVAGTAARIQLDFINPAGSVTGKLLPTGNVQDEFDGVRATCIDVANPCVFVKASDLGVRGDLTPDEITAHPTLLQRLDSIRRQAAVKMGIAQTVDDVPGSIPKIGMVSSSESVNKNKPVDLLVRAISVGQPHKAVPITVALALSSAARVAGSIVEATVSKEKVSDSGITIGHASGHLLVGAQFDKGELTAATVFRTARRLFDGNIFWKS
;
A
#
# COMPACT_ATOMS: atom_id res chain seq x y z
N MET A 1 -29.54 18.37 29.06
CA MET A 1 -29.25 17.66 27.80
C MET A 1 -28.07 18.25 27.03
N ALA A 2 -28.03 19.57 26.78
CA ALA A 2 -27.00 20.24 25.96
C ALA A 2 -25.56 19.75 26.14
N SER A 3 -25.03 19.63 27.37
CA SER A 3 -23.63 19.22 27.59
C SER A 3 -23.28 17.81 27.08
N LYS A 4 -24.24 16.87 27.02
CA LYS A 4 -24.00 15.50 26.54
C LYS A 4 -23.96 15.43 25.00
N VAL A 5 -24.85 16.15 24.33
CA VAL A 5 -24.83 16.36 22.87
C VAL A 5 -23.54 17.07 22.47
N LEU A 6 -23.19 18.13 23.22
CA LEU A 6 -21.95 18.89 23.05
C LEU A 6 -20.69 18.02 23.26
N GLN A 7 -20.67 17.10 24.23
CA GLN A 7 -19.55 16.15 24.38
C GLN A 7 -19.48 15.07 23.30
N ASN A 8 -20.62 14.72 22.69
CA ASN A 8 -20.67 13.73 21.60
C ASN A 8 -20.13 14.33 20.29
N LEU A 9 -20.56 15.52 19.90
CA LEU A 9 -20.10 16.20 18.68
C LEU A 9 -18.58 16.41 18.65
N LYS A 10 -17.95 16.68 19.80
CA LYS A 10 -16.47 16.79 19.94
C LYS A 10 -15.70 15.53 19.48
N ARG A 11 -16.36 14.38 19.31
CA ARG A 11 -15.73 13.08 18.92
C ARG A 11 -15.69 12.84 17.41
N PHE A 12 -16.12 13.82 16.61
CA PHE A 12 -16.25 13.74 15.16
C PHE A 12 -15.40 14.83 14.50
N SER A 13 -14.87 14.55 13.31
CA SER A 13 -14.09 15.52 12.54
C SER A 13 -14.98 16.64 11.97
N THR A 14 -14.36 17.74 11.52
CA THR A 14 -15.09 18.76 10.74
C THR A 14 -15.75 18.16 9.49
N CYS A 15 -15.07 17.22 8.82
CA CYS A 15 -15.59 16.49 7.68
C CYS A 15 -16.87 15.70 8.01
N ASP A 16 -16.87 14.94 9.11
CA ASP A 16 -18.05 14.19 9.58
C ASP A 16 -19.24 15.13 9.82
N ILE A 17 -19.00 16.23 10.54
CA ILE A 17 -20.02 17.20 10.96
C ILE A 17 -20.58 17.95 9.74
N GLY A 18 -19.72 18.34 8.80
CA GLY A 18 -20.11 18.94 7.53
C GLY A 18 -21.04 18.00 6.73
N ASP A 19 -20.64 16.73 6.57
CA ASP A 19 -21.45 15.67 5.94
C ASP A 19 -22.85 15.54 6.58
N ALA A 20 -22.93 15.65 7.91
CA ALA A 20 -24.18 15.58 8.65
C ALA A 20 -25.05 16.83 8.41
N LEU A 21 -24.46 18.02 8.39
CA LEU A 21 -25.15 19.28 8.13
C LEU A 21 -25.63 19.41 6.67
N VAL A 22 -24.87 18.87 5.69
CA VAL A 22 -25.32 18.76 4.29
C VAL A 22 -26.60 17.94 4.19
N LYS A 23 -26.68 16.80 4.91
CA LYS A 23 -27.91 15.97 4.95
C LYS A 23 -29.09 16.67 5.61
N LEU A 24 -28.82 17.52 6.61
CA LEU A 24 -29.81 18.39 7.25
C LEU A 24 -30.14 19.65 6.40
N LYS A 25 -29.58 19.76 5.19
CA LYS A 25 -29.76 20.89 4.25
C LYS A 25 -29.36 22.25 4.84
N TYR A 26 -28.45 22.27 5.81
CA TYR A 26 -27.91 23.51 6.35
C TYR A 26 -26.96 24.16 5.34
N PRO A 27 -26.97 25.50 5.15
CA PRO A 27 -26.18 26.18 4.12
C PRO A 27 -24.70 25.77 4.12
N TYR A 28 -24.23 25.30 2.96
CA TYR A 28 -22.86 24.81 2.73
C TYR A 28 -22.37 23.75 3.74
N GLY A 29 -23.27 23.00 4.38
CA GLY A 29 -22.90 22.07 5.45
C GLY A 29 -22.32 22.75 6.69
N GLY A 30 -22.55 24.06 6.87
CA GLY A 30 -21.92 24.87 7.91
C GLY A 30 -20.43 25.13 7.69
N PHE A 31 -19.85 24.70 6.57
CA PHE A 31 -18.44 24.87 6.26
C PHE A 31 -18.11 26.33 5.97
N LEU A 32 -17.14 26.87 6.70
CA LEU A 32 -16.69 28.25 6.57
C LEU A 32 -15.46 28.29 5.63
N ASP A 33 -15.71 28.43 4.33
CA ASP A 33 -14.70 28.26 3.29
C ASP A 33 -13.49 29.21 3.42
N GLY A 34 -12.29 28.66 3.22
CA GLY A 34 -11.03 29.40 3.32
C GLY A 34 -10.45 29.56 4.73
N LEU A 35 -11.18 29.24 5.81
CA LEU A 35 -10.61 29.19 7.17
C LEU A 35 -9.76 27.93 7.38
N LYS A 36 -8.52 28.10 7.86
CA LYS A 36 -7.60 26.99 8.17
C LYS A 36 -6.94 27.17 9.53
N MET A 37 -6.64 26.08 10.23
CA MET A 37 -5.78 26.06 11.42
C MET A 37 -4.34 26.51 11.09
N PHE A 38 -3.84 27.53 11.80
CA PHE A 38 -2.47 28.07 11.65
C PHE A 38 -1.56 27.83 12.86
N SER A 39 -2.18 27.61 14.01
CA SER A 39 -1.57 27.31 15.31
C SER A 39 -2.51 26.40 16.10
N PRO A 40 -2.00 25.44 16.90
CA PRO A 40 -0.60 25.02 17.00
C PRO A 40 -0.23 24.06 15.83
N GLU A 41 0.72 23.15 16.05
CA GLU A 41 1.06 22.05 15.13
C GLU A 41 -0.13 21.10 14.84
N PRO A 42 -0.06 20.28 13.76
CA PRO A 42 -1.14 19.38 13.35
C PRO A 42 -1.66 18.44 14.45
N GLY A 43 -2.95 18.06 14.36
CA GLY A 43 -3.63 17.20 15.32
C GLY A 43 -4.40 17.91 16.44
N THR A 44 -4.49 19.25 16.42
CA THR A 44 -5.30 20.02 17.37
C THR A 44 -6.70 20.35 16.84
N THR A 45 -7.71 20.29 17.72
CA THR A 45 -9.11 20.60 17.40
C THR A 45 -9.65 21.72 18.30
N ILE A 46 -10.24 22.76 17.72
CA ILE A 46 -11.05 23.75 18.44
C ILE A 46 -12.51 23.31 18.53
N TYR A 47 -13.14 23.59 19.66
CA TYR A 47 -14.51 23.18 19.91
C TYR A 47 -15.16 24.00 21.03
N GLY A 48 -16.25 24.71 20.75
CA GLY A 48 -17.04 25.40 21.77
C GLY A 48 -18.06 26.41 21.22
N PRO A 49 -18.91 26.98 22.09
CA PRO A 49 -19.89 27.99 21.69
C PRO A 49 -19.22 29.29 21.24
N ALA A 50 -19.78 29.92 20.20
CA ALA A 50 -19.27 31.11 19.56
C ALA A 50 -19.48 32.36 20.42
N ILE A 51 -18.42 33.14 20.59
CA ILE A 51 -18.48 34.54 21.01
C ILE A 51 -18.13 35.37 19.78
N THR A 52 -19.13 36.01 19.19
CA THR A 52 -18.97 36.77 17.95
C THR A 52 -18.46 38.18 18.23
N VAL A 53 -17.54 38.67 17.40
CA VAL A 53 -17.00 40.03 17.46
C VAL A 53 -17.04 40.66 16.07
N LYS A 54 -17.78 41.77 15.95
CA LYS A 54 -17.86 42.57 14.75
C LYS A 54 -16.81 43.67 14.81
N MET A 55 -15.84 43.64 13.91
CA MET A 55 -14.93 44.77 13.73
C MET A 55 -15.54 45.77 12.73
N ALA A 56 -15.19 47.04 12.89
CA ALA A 56 -15.53 48.11 11.97
C ALA A 56 -14.26 48.94 11.66
N GLU A 57 -14.28 49.70 10.57
CA GLU A 57 -13.21 50.66 10.26
C GLU A 57 -13.06 51.68 11.39
N SER A 58 -11.83 52.05 11.76
CA SER A 58 -11.58 52.86 12.97
C SER A 58 -12.41 54.15 13.03
N LYS A 59 -12.66 54.80 11.88
CA LYS A 59 -13.42 56.06 11.76
C LYS A 59 -14.91 55.92 11.42
N SER A 60 -15.45 54.71 11.21
CA SER A 60 -16.86 54.56 10.84
C SER A 60 -17.79 54.87 12.02
N PRO A 61 -18.97 55.50 11.81
CA PRO A 61 -19.95 55.66 12.88
C PRO A 61 -20.49 54.29 13.31
N GLY A 62 -20.76 54.12 14.60
CA GLY A 62 -21.28 52.87 15.16
C GLY A 62 -20.93 52.70 16.64
N PRO A 63 -21.56 51.73 17.34
CA PRO A 63 -21.30 51.47 18.75
C PRO A 63 -19.83 51.09 19.00
N THR A 64 -19.40 51.28 20.25
CA THR A 64 -18.12 50.85 20.79
C THR A 64 -18.42 50.00 22.03
N PRO A 65 -17.89 48.76 22.16
CA PRO A 65 -18.14 47.93 23.33
C PRO A 65 -17.60 48.55 24.62
N SER A 66 -18.28 48.32 25.74
CA SER A 66 -17.90 48.82 27.07
C SER A 66 -16.66 48.14 27.67
N VAL A 67 -16.20 47.04 27.06
CA VAL A 67 -14.99 46.30 27.44
C VAL A 67 -14.16 45.99 26.19
N HIS A 68 -12.85 45.81 26.35
CA HIS A 68 -12.02 45.36 25.24
C HIS A 68 -12.45 43.95 24.80
N PHE A 69 -12.63 43.73 23.50
CA PHE A 69 -13.27 42.51 23.00
C PHE A 69 -12.52 41.21 23.34
N ALA A 70 -11.19 41.26 23.50
CA ALA A 70 -10.41 40.10 23.96
C ALA A 70 -10.78 39.65 25.39
N ASP A 71 -11.29 40.55 26.24
CA ASP A 71 -11.79 40.23 27.59
C ASP A 71 -13.22 39.67 27.58
N ALA A 72 -13.92 39.70 26.43
CA ALA A 72 -15.21 39.02 26.27
C ALA A 72 -15.07 37.50 26.11
N ASN A 73 -13.83 36.97 26.01
CA ASN A 73 -13.57 35.52 26.01
C ASN A 73 -14.10 34.86 27.29
N LYS A 74 -14.58 33.62 27.15
CA LYS A 74 -15.10 32.82 28.27
C LYS A 74 -14.51 31.42 28.23
N LYS A 75 -14.43 30.79 29.40
CA LYS A 75 -14.02 29.40 29.55
C LYS A 75 -14.83 28.48 28.64
N CYS A 76 -14.16 27.57 27.95
CA CYS A 76 -14.75 26.60 27.00
C CYS A 76 -15.48 27.19 25.77
N HIS A 77 -15.32 28.49 25.47
CA HIS A 77 -15.88 29.12 24.27
C HIS A 77 -14.83 29.30 23.16
N VAL A 78 -15.30 29.49 21.93
CA VAL A 78 -14.47 29.85 20.77
C VAL A 78 -14.86 31.27 20.34
N MET A 79 -13.89 32.16 20.18
CA MET A 79 -14.18 33.51 19.67
C MET A 79 -14.19 33.50 18.13
N TYR A 80 -15.21 34.08 17.52
CA TYR A 80 -15.28 34.30 16.06
C TYR A 80 -15.24 35.80 15.77
N ILE A 81 -14.27 36.22 14.97
CA ILE A 81 -14.01 37.64 14.68
C ILE A 81 -14.21 37.87 13.19
N GLN A 82 -15.10 38.79 12.84
CA GLN A 82 -15.28 39.25 11.47
C GLN A 82 -14.67 40.64 11.28
N GLN A 83 -13.71 40.73 10.37
CA GLN A 83 -13.09 41.97 9.93
C GLN A 83 -13.72 42.47 8.62
N PRO A 84 -13.94 43.78 8.44
CA PRO A 84 -14.32 44.32 7.14
C PRO A 84 -13.28 43.94 6.08
N LYS A 85 -13.76 43.43 4.94
CA LYS A 85 -12.92 42.87 3.89
C LYS A 85 -12.06 43.96 3.24
N GLY A 86 -10.82 43.61 2.87
CA GLY A 86 -9.90 44.53 2.17
C GLY A 86 -9.00 45.38 3.07
N LEU A 87 -9.28 45.50 4.38
CA LEU A 87 -8.46 46.30 5.29
C LEU A 87 -7.03 45.75 5.46
N PRO A 88 -6.02 46.62 5.69
CA PRO A 88 -4.62 46.22 5.73
C PRO A 88 -4.14 45.69 7.10
N SER A 89 -4.80 46.08 8.20
CA SER A 89 -4.40 45.77 9.59
C SER A 89 -4.76 44.35 10.01
N ALA A 90 -4.04 43.83 11.01
CA ALA A 90 -4.47 42.68 11.78
C ALA A 90 -5.52 43.07 12.84
N CYS A 91 -6.55 42.24 13.04
CA CYS A 91 -7.53 42.38 14.13
C CYS A 91 -7.22 41.51 15.36
N TRP A 92 -6.26 40.58 15.25
CA TRP A 92 -5.82 39.69 16.34
C TRP A 92 -4.29 39.52 16.36
N GLY A 93 -3.72 39.38 17.56
CA GLY A 93 -2.28 39.26 17.79
C GLY A 93 -1.95 38.51 19.09
N GLY A 94 -0.67 38.27 19.36
CA GLY A 94 -0.21 37.28 20.34
C GLY A 94 -0.71 37.56 21.76
N LEU A 95 -0.60 38.81 22.21
CA LEU A 95 -1.18 39.28 23.49
C LEU A 95 -2.67 38.95 23.66
N MET A 96 -3.45 38.97 22.58
CA MET A 96 -4.88 38.61 22.64
C MET A 96 -5.08 37.10 22.78
N SER A 97 -4.24 36.29 22.13
CA SER A 97 -4.20 34.83 22.34
C SER A 97 -3.78 34.48 23.76
N THR A 98 -2.74 35.10 24.30
CA THR A 98 -2.33 34.92 25.71
C THR A 98 -3.46 35.26 26.67
N ARG A 99 -4.17 36.38 26.44
CA ARG A 99 -5.30 36.78 27.27
C ARG A 99 -6.49 35.82 27.13
N ALA A 100 -6.82 35.38 25.93
CA ALA A 100 -7.88 34.41 25.67
C ALA A 100 -7.58 33.05 26.33
N GLN A 101 -6.32 32.59 26.29
CA GLN A 101 -5.87 31.38 26.96
C GLN A 101 -6.00 31.48 28.49
N GLN A 102 -5.60 32.61 29.10
CA GLN A 102 -5.80 32.86 30.54
C GLN A 102 -7.29 32.85 30.94
N LEU A 103 -8.18 33.33 30.07
CA LEU A 103 -9.64 33.29 30.26
C LEU A 103 -10.26 31.91 29.95
N GLY A 104 -9.44 30.93 29.55
CA GLY A 104 -9.85 29.55 29.28
C GLY A 104 -10.60 29.34 27.96
N ALA A 105 -10.42 30.23 26.99
CA ALA A 105 -10.96 30.07 25.64
C ALA A 105 -10.33 28.84 24.94
N MET A 106 -11.11 28.19 24.08
CA MET A 106 -10.71 26.99 23.34
C MET A 106 -9.94 27.30 22.05
N GLY A 107 -9.95 28.57 21.63
CA GLY A 107 -9.31 29.04 20.41
C GLY A 107 -10.02 30.26 19.83
N VAL A 108 -9.51 30.77 18.71
CA VAL A 108 -10.10 31.87 17.94
C VAL A 108 -10.23 31.50 16.46
N VAL A 109 -11.29 31.97 15.83
CA VAL A 109 -11.59 31.85 14.41
C VAL A 109 -11.66 33.26 13.82
N ILE A 110 -10.79 33.56 12.86
CA ILE A 110 -10.55 34.92 12.37
C ILE A 110 -10.92 35.00 10.89
N ASP A 111 -12.11 35.52 10.60
CA ASP A 111 -12.50 36.02 9.29
C ASP A 111 -11.91 37.42 9.08
N GLY A 112 -10.59 37.47 8.97
CA GLY A 112 -9.78 38.67 8.92
C GLY A 112 -8.28 38.37 8.92
N ARG A 113 -7.47 39.36 9.24
CA ARG A 113 -6.01 39.24 9.33
C ARG A 113 -5.54 39.08 10.78
N MET A 114 -4.54 38.24 10.98
CA MET A 114 -3.82 38.12 12.24
C MET A 114 -2.36 38.58 12.12
N ARG A 115 -1.69 38.68 13.27
CA ARG A 115 -0.24 38.88 13.41
C ARG A 115 0.33 38.02 14.53
N ASP A 116 1.64 38.13 14.74
CA ASP A 116 2.36 37.51 15.86
C ASP A 116 2.29 35.96 15.86
N THR A 117 2.42 35.34 14.68
CA THR A 117 2.19 33.89 14.48
C THR A 117 3.04 32.97 15.35
N GLN A 118 4.28 33.38 15.67
CA GLN A 118 5.15 32.59 16.54
C GLN A 118 4.64 32.59 17.98
N GLU A 119 4.21 33.75 18.51
CA GLU A 119 3.66 33.88 19.87
C GLU A 119 2.45 32.94 20.07
N HIS A 120 1.58 32.79 19.06
CA HIS A 120 0.45 31.84 19.14
C HIS A 120 0.90 30.38 19.31
N ARG A 121 1.97 29.99 18.62
CA ARG A 121 2.52 28.63 18.62
C ARG A 121 3.30 28.33 19.89
N ASP A 122 4.07 29.30 20.37
CA ASP A 122 4.86 29.18 21.60
C ASP A 122 3.95 28.91 22.82
N ILE A 123 2.78 29.55 22.88
CA ILE A 123 1.76 29.25 23.91
C ILE A 123 0.81 28.11 23.53
N SER A 124 0.99 27.50 22.35
CA SER A 124 0.12 26.46 21.78
C SER A 124 -1.38 26.83 21.73
N PHE A 125 -1.70 28.12 21.54
CA PHE A 125 -3.09 28.58 21.46
C PHE A 125 -3.68 28.30 20.07
N PRO A 126 -4.87 27.69 19.97
CA PRO A 126 -5.48 27.40 18.68
C PRO A 126 -5.98 28.65 17.94
N VAL A 127 -5.51 28.82 16.70
CA VAL A 127 -5.88 29.96 15.84
C VAL A 127 -6.23 29.46 14.45
N CYS A 128 -7.50 29.63 14.06
CA CYS A 128 -7.95 29.50 12.68
C CYS A 128 -8.02 30.88 12.01
N GLN A 129 -7.46 31.01 10.81
CA GLN A 129 -7.47 32.28 10.05
C GLN A 129 -7.90 32.02 8.60
N ILE A 130 -8.57 33.00 7.99
CA ILE A 130 -8.97 32.94 6.58
C ILE A 130 -7.73 33.10 5.68
N HIS A 131 -7.47 32.09 4.86
CA HIS A 131 -6.27 32.00 4.04
C HIS A 131 -6.42 32.68 2.67
N TYR A 132 -7.63 32.65 2.11
CA TYR A 132 -8.00 33.32 0.87
C TYR A 132 -9.42 33.88 0.97
N VAL A 133 -9.73 34.90 0.16
CA VAL A 133 -11.10 35.37 -0.07
C VAL A 133 -11.40 35.28 -1.56
N LEU A 134 -12.59 34.80 -1.90
CA LEU A 134 -13.17 34.93 -3.24
C LEU A 134 -13.62 36.37 -3.46
N THR A 135 -12.98 37.08 -4.39
CA THR A 135 -13.34 38.48 -4.69
C THR A 135 -14.12 38.57 -6.00
N ASN A 136 -15.45 38.68 -5.92
CA ASN A 136 -16.28 39.09 -7.06
C ASN A 136 -16.40 40.62 -7.10
N THR A 137 -15.83 41.24 -8.12
CA THR A 137 -16.07 42.66 -8.47
C THR A 137 -16.31 42.91 -9.96
N TYR A 138 -16.24 41.89 -10.83
CA TYR A 138 -16.54 42.02 -12.26
C TYR A 138 -17.35 40.81 -12.77
N PRO A 139 -18.47 40.98 -13.51
CA PRO A 139 -19.36 39.86 -13.90
C PRO A 139 -18.82 38.91 -14.99
N GLN A 140 -17.58 39.06 -15.45
CA GLN A 140 -17.10 38.50 -16.73
C GLN A 140 -15.75 37.76 -16.65
N LEU A 141 -15.15 37.59 -15.46
CA LEU A 141 -13.83 36.95 -15.32
C LEU A 141 -13.78 35.93 -14.17
N THR A 142 -12.91 34.93 -14.36
CA THR A 142 -12.72 33.75 -13.51
C THR A 142 -12.43 34.09 -12.04
N ASN A 143 -12.88 33.22 -11.13
CA ASN A 143 -12.69 33.32 -9.68
C ASN A 143 -11.23 33.71 -9.32
N THR A 144 -11.02 34.96 -8.89
CA THR A 144 -9.72 35.43 -8.40
C THR A 144 -9.64 35.27 -6.89
N TYR A 145 -8.63 34.53 -6.45
CA TYR A 145 -8.34 34.29 -5.03
C TYR A 145 -7.35 35.33 -4.53
N ARG A 146 -7.71 36.12 -3.51
CA ARG A 146 -6.77 37.02 -2.82
C ARG A 146 -6.31 36.38 -1.52
N TYR A 147 -5.05 35.94 -1.46
CA TYR A 147 -4.45 35.39 -0.24
C TYR A 147 -4.37 36.47 0.85
N LEU A 148 -5.02 36.22 1.99
CA LEU A 148 -4.90 37.04 3.19
C LEU A 148 -3.74 36.52 4.04
N ARG A 149 -2.55 37.11 3.85
CA ARG A 149 -1.40 36.84 4.71
C ARG A 149 -1.35 37.76 5.94
N VAL A 150 -0.60 37.30 6.92
CA VAL A 150 -0.18 37.98 8.16
C VAL A 150 0.12 39.47 7.90
N ALA A 151 -0.43 40.35 8.73
CA ALA A 151 -0.25 41.80 8.58
C ALA A 151 0.49 42.41 9.79
N PRO A 152 1.67 43.03 9.63
CA PRO A 152 2.41 43.59 10.76
C PRO A 152 1.73 44.83 11.40
N LEU A 153 0.81 45.47 10.67
CA LEU A 153 0.12 46.69 11.09
C LEU A 153 -0.92 46.41 12.19
N ARG A 154 -0.83 47.16 13.30
CA ARG A 154 -1.75 47.09 14.45
C ARG A 154 -3.18 47.52 14.06
N SER A 155 -4.16 47.00 14.80
CA SER A 155 -5.60 47.24 14.61
C SER A 155 -5.97 48.72 14.65
N ASN A 156 -5.65 49.43 15.74
CA ASN A 156 -6.38 50.63 16.17
C ASN A 156 -6.41 51.79 15.16
N THR A 157 -5.42 51.88 14.26
CA THR A 157 -5.38 52.91 13.20
C THR A 157 -6.40 52.66 12.09
N PHE A 158 -6.78 51.41 11.83
CA PHE A 158 -7.62 50.99 10.69
C PHE A 158 -8.89 50.25 11.11
N THR A 159 -8.90 49.56 12.24
CA THR A 159 -10.00 48.75 12.75
C THR A 159 -10.22 48.91 14.26
N ARG A 160 -11.48 48.90 14.68
CA ARG A 160 -11.91 48.80 16.08
C ARG A 160 -12.99 47.71 16.23
N ALA A 161 -13.17 47.16 17.42
CA ALA A 161 -14.37 46.38 17.70
C ALA A 161 -15.57 47.33 17.81
N SER A 162 -16.70 46.95 17.22
CA SER A 162 -17.94 47.74 17.27
C SER A 162 -19.03 47.04 18.07
N GLU A 163 -19.20 45.73 17.87
CA GLU A 163 -20.25 44.94 18.53
C GLU A 163 -19.70 43.58 18.96
N ILE A 164 -20.22 43.04 20.07
CA ILE A 164 -19.85 41.73 20.63
C ILE A 164 -21.16 40.98 20.92
N ASN A 165 -21.20 39.68 20.63
CA ASN A 165 -22.40 38.84 20.71
C ASN A 165 -23.56 39.32 19.82
N VAL A 166 -23.24 39.66 18.56
CA VAL A 166 -24.24 39.89 17.49
C VAL A 166 -24.13 38.82 16.40
N PRO A 167 -25.21 38.48 15.68
CA PRO A 167 -25.11 37.60 14.51
C PRO A 167 -24.20 38.18 13.42
N LEU A 168 -23.37 37.34 12.82
CA LEU A 168 -22.43 37.72 11.75
C LEU A 168 -22.65 36.86 10.51
N GLN A 169 -22.90 37.50 9.37
CA GLN A 169 -23.08 36.83 8.09
C GLN A 169 -21.71 36.48 7.50
N PHE A 170 -21.42 35.21 7.28
CA PHE A 170 -20.18 34.81 6.63
C PHE A 170 -20.28 34.95 5.11
N ARG A 171 -21.31 34.34 4.53
CA ARG A 171 -21.59 34.35 3.08
C ARG A 171 -23.00 33.86 2.79
N GLY A 172 -23.77 34.61 2.00
CA GLY A 172 -25.14 34.23 1.62
C GLY A 172 -25.98 33.92 2.87
N ASP A 173 -26.61 32.76 2.91
CA ASP A 173 -27.45 32.34 4.02
C ASP A 173 -26.68 31.66 5.17
N LEU A 174 -25.34 31.64 5.14
CA LEU A 174 -24.51 31.09 6.22
C LEU A 174 -24.12 32.19 7.23
N TRP A 175 -24.65 32.05 8.44
CA TRP A 175 -24.44 32.95 9.57
C TRP A 175 -23.75 32.24 10.74
N ILE A 176 -23.09 33.02 11.60
CA ILE A 176 -22.62 32.62 12.92
C ILE A 176 -23.37 33.46 13.94
N HIS A 177 -24.21 32.82 14.75
CA HIS A 177 -24.91 33.43 15.88
C HIS A 177 -24.10 33.26 17.18
N PRO A 178 -24.26 34.16 18.16
CA PRO A 178 -23.70 33.97 19.49
C PRO A 178 -24.23 32.67 20.11
N GLY A 179 -23.33 31.79 20.54
CA GLY A 179 -23.67 30.47 21.08
C GLY A 179 -23.72 29.32 20.06
N ASP A 180 -23.58 29.58 18.75
CA ASP A 180 -23.39 28.50 17.76
C ASP A 180 -22.11 27.72 18.05
N ILE A 181 -22.09 26.42 17.80
CA ILE A 181 -20.91 25.60 18.09
C ILE A 181 -19.94 25.67 16.92
N LEU A 182 -18.75 26.21 17.17
CA LEU A 182 -17.65 26.22 16.22
C LEU A 182 -16.79 24.98 16.45
N VAL A 183 -16.53 24.25 15.38
CA VAL A 183 -15.64 23.08 15.34
C VAL A 183 -14.58 23.33 14.28
N GLY A 184 -13.31 23.12 14.59
CA GLY A 184 -12.23 23.31 13.63
C GLY A 184 -11.07 22.37 13.87
N ASP A 185 -10.53 21.81 12.80
CA ASP A 185 -9.37 20.93 12.78
C ASP A 185 -8.47 21.26 11.58
N GLU A 186 -7.58 20.36 11.18
CA GLU A 186 -6.67 20.59 10.04
C GLU A 186 -7.37 20.73 8.68
N ASN A 187 -8.61 20.24 8.56
CA ASN A 187 -9.41 20.26 7.33
C ASN A 187 -10.23 21.55 7.15
N GLY A 188 -10.42 22.33 8.22
CA GLY A 188 -11.09 23.63 8.17
C GLY A 188 -11.92 23.95 9.41
N VAL A 189 -12.99 24.75 9.25
CA VAL A 189 -13.91 25.14 10.33
C VAL A 189 -15.37 24.97 9.88
N VAL A 190 -16.21 24.45 10.78
CA VAL A 190 -17.65 24.25 10.60
C VAL A 190 -18.41 24.93 11.74
N VAL A 191 -19.52 25.60 11.43
CA VAL A 191 -20.48 26.14 12.40
C VAL A 191 -21.72 25.26 12.50
N VAL A 192 -22.14 24.92 13.73
CA VAL A 192 -23.29 24.07 14.04
C VAL A 192 -24.28 24.85 14.92
N PRO A 193 -25.48 25.20 14.41
CA PRO A 193 -26.51 25.84 15.22
C PRO A 193 -26.97 24.96 16.40
N PRO A 194 -27.29 25.53 17.57
CA PRO A 194 -27.75 24.77 18.74
C PRO A 194 -29.00 23.92 18.45
N SER A 195 -29.89 24.41 17.57
CA SER A 195 -31.10 23.71 17.11
C SER A 195 -30.82 22.46 16.27
N LEU A 196 -29.66 22.40 15.59
CA LEU A 196 -29.26 21.28 14.76
C LEU A 196 -28.29 20.33 15.47
N MET A 197 -27.69 20.71 16.61
CA MET A 197 -26.75 19.88 17.36
C MET A 197 -27.26 18.47 17.65
N GLU A 198 -28.51 18.34 18.09
CA GLU A 198 -29.08 17.04 18.45
C GLU A 198 -29.32 16.17 17.21
N GLN A 199 -29.86 16.74 16.13
CA GLN A 199 -30.07 16.05 14.86
C GLN A 199 -28.74 15.64 14.20
N ALA A 200 -27.74 16.52 14.22
CA ALA A 200 -26.39 16.24 13.72
C ALA A 200 -25.72 15.16 14.57
N SER A 201 -25.75 15.26 15.90
CA SER A 201 -25.20 14.26 16.81
C SER A 201 -25.93 12.91 16.68
N LEU A 202 -27.24 12.90 16.45
CA LEU A 202 -28.03 11.70 16.23
C LEU A 202 -27.69 11.06 14.89
N SER A 203 -27.68 11.83 13.80
CA SER A 203 -27.28 11.36 12.46
C SER A 203 -25.86 10.81 12.46
N LEU A 204 -24.93 11.48 13.12
CA LEU A 204 -23.54 11.03 13.30
C LEU A 204 -23.44 9.77 14.16
N SER A 205 -24.19 9.70 15.26
CA SER A 205 -24.22 8.52 16.11
C SER A 205 -24.89 7.34 15.41
N GLN A 206 -25.95 7.55 14.62
CA GLN A 206 -26.60 6.52 13.80
C GLN A 206 -25.71 6.07 12.66
N ARG A 207 -24.99 6.97 11.96
CA ARG A 207 -24.00 6.61 10.93
C ARG A 207 -22.84 5.84 11.56
N LYS A 208 -22.30 6.32 12.69
CA LYS A 208 -21.22 5.63 13.40
C LYS A 208 -21.67 4.32 14.02
N THR A 209 -22.90 4.21 14.51
CA THR A 209 -23.50 2.96 15.00
C THR A 209 -23.82 2.02 13.84
N LYS A 210 -24.28 2.50 12.68
CA LYS A 210 -24.49 1.66 11.49
C LYS A 210 -23.16 1.13 10.96
N ILE A 211 -22.16 1.99 10.78
CA ILE A 211 -20.79 1.58 10.41
C ILE A 211 -20.21 0.67 11.50
N LEU A 212 -20.38 0.99 12.79
CA LEU A 212 -19.97 0.11 13.89
C LEU A 212 -20.78 -1.18 13.96
N ILE A 213 -21.99 -1.28 13.39
CA ILE A 213 -22.82 -2.49 13.30
C ILE A 213 -22.47 -3.30 12.06
N GLU A 214 -22.14 -2.69 10.93
CA GLU A 214 -21.58 -3.37 9.76
C GLU A 214 -20.18 -3.90 10.10
N MET A 215 -19.35 -3.07 10.73
CA MET A 215 -18.09 -3.48 11.36
C MET A 215 -18.32 -4.44 12.52
N PHE A 216 -19.39 -4.34 13.35
CA PHE A 216 -19.66 -5.34 14.40
C PHE A 216 -20.22 -6.62 13.83
N GLN A 217 -20.95 -6.66 12.73
CA GLN A 217 -21.35 -7.92 12.10
C GLN A 217 -20.11 -8.61 11.52
N TYR A 218 -19.15 -7.83 11.02
CA TYR A 218 -17.80 -8.28 10.69
C TYR A 218 -16.93 -8.64 11.92
N THR A 219 -17.15 -8.01 13.09
CA THR A 219 -16.29 -8.13 14.30
C THR A 219 -16.92 -8.96 15.44
N PHE A 220 -18.20 -9.35 15.42
CA PHE A 220 -18.83 -10.17 16.47
C PHE A 220 -18.40 -11.64 16.40
N GLN A 221 -17.67 -12.04 15.36
CA GLN A 221 -16.82 -13.22 15.41
C GLN A 221 -15.63 -13.07 16.38
N LYS A 222 -15.32 -11.87 16.89
CA LYS A 222 -14.23 -11.57 17.85
C LYS A 222 -14.68 -10.61 18.97
N ARG A 223 -15.11 -11.24 20.08
CA ARG A 223 -15.49 -10.74 21.43
C ARG A 223 -14.88 -9.42 21.95
N ALA A 224 -15.59 -8.81 22.92
CA ALA A 224 -15.09 -7.83 23.90
C ALA A 224 -15.19 -8.43 25.35
N VAL A 225 -14.84 -7.81 26.50
CA VAL A 225 -14.66 -6.39 26.91
C VAL A 225 -13.52 -6.23 27.95
N SER A 226 -12.80 -5.10 27.84
CA SER A 226 -12.03 -4.31 28.85
C SER A 226 -11.63 -4.86 30.24
N SER A 227 -10.38 -4.57 30.65
CA SER A 227 -10.14 -3.88 31.94
C SER A 227 -8.84 -3.06 31.91
N THR A 228 -8.79 -1.92 32.62
CA THR A 228 -7.57 -1.11 32.81
C THR A 228 -6.61 -1.79 33.80
N LYS A 229 -5.56 -2.44 33.27
CA LYS A 229 -4.37 -2.87 34.03
C LYS A 229 -3.10 -2.31 33.39
N ARG A 230 -2.02 -2.19 34.19
CA ARG A 230 -0.68 -1.77 33.75
C ARG A 230 -0.29 -2.46 32.45
N PHE A 231 0.04 -1.69 31.41
CA PHE A 231 0.56 -2.18 30.11
C PHE A 231 2.03 -2.63 30.21
N LEU A 232 2.31 -3.56 31.14
CA LEU A 232 3.59 -4.26 31.24
C LEU A 232 3.28 -5.75 31.20
N SER A 233 3.51 -6.37 30.05
CA SER A 233 3.37 -7.81 29.82
C SER A 233 4.65 -8.37 29.22
N LYS A 234 4.96 -9.63 29.53
CA LYS A 234 6.07 -10.34 28.89
C LYS A 234 5.77 -10.57 27.40
N GLN A 235 6.82 -10.67 26.59
CA GLN A 235 6.67 -11.13 25.21
C GLN A 235 6.08 -12.55 25.17
N ARG A 236 5.33 -12.83 24.12
CA ARG A 236 4.95 -14.20 23.72
C ARG A 236 6.06 -14.77 22.85
N CYS A 237 6.18 -16.09 22.77
CA CYS A 237 7.10 -16.75 21.87
C CYS A 237 6.55 -18.07 21.31
N LEU A 238 7.08 -18.47 20.16
CA LEU A 238 6.83 -19.77 19.51
C LEU A 238 8.12 -20.25 18.80
N PRO A 239 8.27 -21.57 18.60
CA PRO A 239 9.26 -22.12 17.68
C PRO A 239 9.09 -21.56 16.27
N ALA A 240 10.18 -21.11 15.65
CA ALA A 240 10.24 -20.69 14.26
C ALA A 240 11.69 -20.68 13.77
N ALA A 241 11.88 -20.97 12.48
CA ALA A 241 13.16 -20.77 11.82
C ALA A 241 13.12 -19.53 10.91
N TYR A 242 14.28 -18.96 10.61
CA TYR A 242 14.43 -17.90 9.63
C TYR A 242 15.30 -18.42 8.49
N TYR A 243 14.76 -18.46 7.28
CA TYR A 243 15.46 -18.98 6.11
C TYR A 243 15.62 -17.90 5.04
N ARG A 244 16.71 -18.01 4.28
CA ARG A 244 16.79 -17.50 2.91
C ARG A 244 16.26 -18.58 1.97
N GLY A 245 15.27 -18.25 1.15
CA GLY A 245 14.86 -19.03 -0.02
C GLY A 245 15.06 -18.18 -1.28
N GLY A 246 15.92 -18.63 -2.19
CA GLY A 246 16.33 -17.84 -3.36
C GLY A 246 16.84 -16.45 -2.96
N THR A 247 16.29 -15.41 -3.60
CA THR A 247 16.56 -13.99 -3.32
C THR A 247 15.56 -13.37 -2.31
N SER A 248 15.01 -14.16 -1.39
CA SER A 248 14.06 -13.71 -0.37
C SER A 248 14.36 -14.34 0.99
N ARG A 249 13.83 -13.73 2.06
CA ARG A 249 13.87 -14.28 3.42
C ARG A 249 12.48 -14.30 4.03
N ALA A 250 12.21 -15.32 4.84
CA ALA A 250 10.95 -15.44 5.58
C ALA A 250 11.18 -16.10 6.93
N VAL A 251 10.28 -15.79 7.87
CA VAL A 251 10.07 -16.65 9.05
C VAL A 251 9.27 -17.86 8.60
N ILE A 252 9.71 -19.06 8.95
CA ILE A 252 9.02 -20.32 8.68
C ILE A 252 8.57 -20.92 10.01
N PHE A 253 7.27 -21.17 10.14
CA PHE A 253 6.66 -21.85 11.27
C PHE A 253 6.26 -23.27 10.87
N ASN A 254 6.44 -24.22 11.79
CA ASN A 254 5.73 -25.48 11.75
C ASN A 254 4.26 -25.24 12.15
N GLN A 255 3.31 -25.76 11.38
CA GLN A 255 1.87 -25.62 11.63
C GLN A 255 1.46 -26.21 12.99
N ALA A 256 2.15 -27.26 13.46
CA ALA A 256 1.87 -27.89 14.75
C ALA A 256 2.20 -26.98 15.96
N ASP A 257 3.14 -26.04 15.80
CA ASP A 257 3.55 -25.09 16.83
C ASP A 257 2.69 -23.81 16.83
N LEU A 258 1.84 -23.61 15.81
CA LEU A 258 1.01 -22.42 15.70
C LEU A 258 -0.32 -22.57 16.48
N PRO A 259 -0.83 -21.49 17.09
CA PRO A 259 -2.18 -21.45 17.65
C PRO A 259 -3.24 -21.53 16.54
N PRO A 260 -4.55 -21.60 16.87
CA PRO A 260 -5.61 -21.66 15.88
C PRO A 260 -5.51 -20.57 14.79
N ARG A 261 -5.84 -20.94 13.55
CA ARG A 261 -5.68 -20.12 12.32
C ARG A 261 -6.19 -18.68 12.45
N SER A 262 -7.19 -18.45 13.29
CA SER A 262 -7.78 -17.14 13.62
C SER A 262 -6.84 -16.15 14.33
N GLU A 263 -5.71 -16.60 14.88
CA GLU A 263 -4.70 -15.77 15.57
C GLU A 263 -3.47 -15.47 14.71
N TRP A 264 -3.25 -16.21 13.61
CA TRP A 264 -2.03 -16.16 12.79
C TRP A 264 -1.73 -14.74 12.28
N ASP A 265 -2.70 -14.08 11.67
CA ASP A 265 -2.54 -12.76 11.04
C ASP A 265 -2.04 -11.70 12.04
N ASP A 266 -2.44 -11.78 13.32
CA ASP A 266 -1.95 -10.86 14.35
C ASP A 266 -0.51 -11.19 14.77
N ILE A 267 -0.23 -12.48 14.97
CA ILE A 267 1.10 -12.98 15.34
C ILE A 267 2.11 -12.66 14.24
N PHE A 268 1.79 -12.99 12.98
CA PHE A 268 2.68 -12.80 11.83
C PHE A 268 3.01 -11.32 11.62
N ARG A 269 2.02 -10.41 11.74
CA ARG A 269 2.26 -8.96 11.69
C ARG A 269 3.19 -8.49 12.80
N LYS A 270 2.94 -8.89 14.05
CA LYS A 270 3.77 -8.52 15.21
C LYS A 270 5.18 -9.13 15.15
N VAL A 271 5.32 -10.33 14.58
CA VAL A 271 6.60 -11.03 14.34
C VAL A 271 7.43 -10.33 13.25
N ILE A 272 6.78 -9.87 12.18
CA ILE A 272 7.44 -9.16 11.08
C ILE A 272 7.66 -7.67 11.37
N GLY A 273 6.93 -7.08 12.32
CA GLY A 273 7.02 -5.67 12.68
C GLY A 273 6.14 -4.76 11.81
N SER A 274 4.95 -5.25 11.43
CA SER A 274 3.95 -4.53 10.63
C SER A 274 2.68 -4.21 11.44
N PRO A 275 1.97 -3.10 11.15
CA PRO A 275 2.35 -2.03 10.23
C PRO A 275 3.48 -1.15 10.80
N ASP A 276 4.46 -0.81 9.97
CA ASP A 276 5.46 0.22 10.29
C ASP A 276 5.32 1.43 9.35
N PRO A 277 4.84 2.60 9.83
CA PRO A 277 4.70 3.80 9.00
C PRO A 277 6.05 4.29 8.44
N TYR A 278 7.16 4.02 9.14
CA TYR A 278 8.52 4.37 8.70
C TYR A 278 9.05 3.43 7.61
N GLY A 279 8.43 2.26 7.42
CA GLY A 279 8.77 1.30 6.37
C GLY A 279 10.09 0.57 6.56
N ARG A 280 10.55 0.37 7.80
CA ARG A 280 11.82 -0.25 8.17
C ARG A 280 11.68 -1.60 8.87
N GLN A 281 10.54 -1.85 9.51
CA GLN A 281 10.21 -3.07 10.26
C GLN A 281 11.18 -3.38 11.42
N LEU A 282 11.72 -2.35 12.08
CA LEU A 282 12.74 -2.50 13.15
C LEU A 282 12.26 -3.24 14.40
N ASP A 283 10.95 -3.34 14.62
CA ASP A 283 10.33 -3.98 15.80
C ASP A 283 9.90 -5.43 15.52
N GLY A 284 10.56 -6.08 14.54
CA GLY A 284 10.32 -7.47 14.13
C GLY A 284 11.44 -8.00 13.22
N LEU A 285 11.21 -9.14 12.55
CA LEU A 285 12.17 -9.75 11.60
C LEU A 285 11.95 -9.35 10.13
N GLY A 286 11.02 -8.41 9.88
CA GLY A 286 10.85 -7.80 8.56
C GLY A 286 12.05 -6.94 8.16
N GLY A 287 12.19 -6.67 6.87
CA GLY A 287 13.30 -5.89 6.32
C GLY A 287 12.90 -4.59 5.61
N GLY A 288 11.67 -4.10 5.81
CA GLY A 288 11.14 -2.89 5.18
C GLY A 288 10.77 -3.02 3.69
N ILE A 289 11.02 -4.19 3.08
CA ILE A 289 10.75 -4.48 1.67
C ILE A 289 10.06 -5.83 1.49
N SER A 290 9.28 -5.99 0.43
CA SER A 290 8.41 -7.17 0.22
C SER A 290 9.16 -8.50 0.04
N SER A 291 10.43 -8.49 -0.35
CA SER A 291 11.31 -9.68 -0.40
C SER A 291 11.73 -10.18 1.00
N LEU A 292 11.55 -9.34 2.02
CA LEU A 292 11.94 -9.56 3.42
C LEU A 292 10.75 -9.50 4.42
N SER A 293 9.54 -9.19 3.93
CA SER A 293 8.30 -9.10 4.72
C SER A 293 7.41 -10.30 4.42
N LYS A 294 7.83 -11.48 4.90
CA LYS A 294 7.27 -12.78 4.50
C LYS A 294 7.18 -13.75 5.67
N VAL A 295 6.09 -14.51 5.71
CA VAL A 295 5.95 -15.70 6.56
C VAL A 295 5.63 -16.91 5.68
N CYS A 296 6.11 -18.07 6.10
CA CYS A 296 5.77 -19.37 5.54
C CYS A 296 5.25 -20.24 6.69
N VAL A 297 4.24 -21.06 6.41
CA VAL A 297 3.78 -22.12 7.32
C VAL A 297 3.92 -23.45 6.60
N VAL A 298 4.54 -24.42 7.27
CA VAL A 298 4.77 -25.77 6.74
C VAL A 298 4.21 -26.77 7.73
N GLY A 299 3.54 -27.81 7.26
CA GLY A 299 2.98 -28.86 8.11
C GLY A 299 2.86 -30.19 7.39
N SER A 300 2.32 -31.20 8.08
CA SER A 300 1.93 -32.47 7.47
C SER A 300 1.01 -32.22 6.27
N SER A 301 1.25 -32.93 5.17
CA SER A 301 0.45 -32.81 3.96
C SER A 301 -1.04 -33.08 4.18
N THR A 302 -1.90 -32.33 3.49
CA THR A 302 -3.33 -32.64 3.31
C THR A 302 -3.64 -33.26 1.95
N HIS A 303 -2.64 -33.44 1.09
CA HIS A 303 -2.76 -33.96 -0.26
C HIS A 303 -2.06 -35.34 -0.41
N PRO A 304 -2.68 -36.36 -1.03
CA PRO A 304 -2.12 -37.71 -1.11
C PRO A 304 -0.76 -37.79 -1.81
N ASP A 305 -0.55 -36.97 -2.84
CA ASP A 305 0.69 -36.94 -3.64
C ASP A 305 1.73 -35.91 -3.13
N ALA A 306 1.66 -35.50 -1.85
CA ALA A 306 2.62 -34.58 -1.26
C ALA A 306 3.09 -35.00 0.14
N ASP A 307 4.34 -34.68 0.46
CA ASP A 307 4.98 -34.98 1.74
C ASP A 307 4.67 -33.89 2.80
N VAL A 308 4.61 -32.63 2.37
CA VAL A 308 4.28 -31.47 3.23
C VAL A 308 3.34 -30.47 2.57
N ASP A 309 2.50 -29.85 3.39
CA ASP A 309 1.71 -28.67 3.03
C ASP A 309 2.53 -27.40 3.24
N TYR A 310 2.42 -26.46 2.30
CA TYR A 310 3.08 -25.15 2.34
C TYR A 310 2.10 -24.00 2.10
N THR A 311 1.95 -23.13 3.10
CA THR A 311 1.24 -21.85 2.99
C THR A 311 2.22 -20.69 2.95
N PHE A 312 2.23 -19.91 1.86
CA PHE A 312 2.90 -18.62 1.77
C PHE A 312 2.02 -17.50 2.35
N VAL A 313 2.66 -16.51 2.99
CA VAL A 313 2.02 -15.30 3.49
C VAL A 313 2.88 -14.08 3.14
N SER A 314 2.31 -13.13 2.40
CA SER A 314 2.91 -11.81 2.16
C SER A 314 2.34 -10.80 3.14
N LEU A 315 3.21 -10.04 3.81
CA LEU A 315 2.78 -9.02 4.78
C LEU A 315 3.09 -7.62 4.27
N GLY A 316 2.07 -6.76 4.33
CA GLY A 316 2.21 -5.34 4.06
C GLY A 316 3.19 -4.67 5.01
N VAL A 317 4.05 -3.78 4.50
CA VAL A 317 5.09 -3.13 5.30
C VAL A 317 4.51 -1.97 6.12
N LYS A 318 3.76 -1.07 5.45
CA LYS A 318 3.23 0.17 6.06
C LYS A 318 1.76 0.08 6.50
N ASN A 319 1.10 -1.02 6.20
CA ASN A 319 -0.33 -1.25 6.46
C ASN A 319 -0.53 -2.63 7.11
N THR A 320 -1.78 -2.94 7.44
CA THR A 320 -2.16 -4.14 8.20
C THR A 320 -2.39 -5.37 7.35
N ASP A 321 -2.08 -5.31 6.05
CA ASP A 321 -2.47 -6.30 5.06
C ASP A 321 -1.70 -7.62 5.24
N VAL A 322 -2.44 -8.72 5.16
CA VAL A 322 -1.91 -10.08 5.19
C VAL A 322 -2.51 -10.83 4.02
N ASP A 323 -1.67 -11.15 3.03
CA ASP A 323 -2.09 -11.75 1.77
C ASP A 323 -1.72 -13.24 1.71
N TYR A 324 -2.75 -14.06 1.43
CA TYR A 324 -2.69 -15.51 1.24
C TYR A 324 -3.06 -15.93 -0.20
N SER A 325 -3.40 -14.98 -1.09
CA SER A 325 -3.88 -15.25 -2.46
C SER A 325 -2.76 -15.59 -3.46
N SER A 326 -1.51 -15.49 -3.03
CA SER A 326 -0.33 -15.64 -3.89
C SER A 326 0.65 -16.69 -3.35
N ASN A 327 1.59 -17.10 -4.20
CA ASN A 327 2.72 -17.98 -3.84
C ASN A 327 4.04 -17.21 -4.07
N CYS A 328 5.06 -17.48 -3.26
CA CYS A 328 6.40 -16.95 -3.44
C CYS A 328 7.36 -18.04 -3.93
N GLY A 329 7.54 -18.15 -5.26
CA GLY A 329 8.43 -19.14 -5.89
C GLY A 329 9.90 -19.12 -5.44
N ASN A 330 10.35 -18.03 -4.80
CA ASN A 330 11.65 -17.99 -4.12
C ASN A 330 11.64 -18.77 -2.80
N MET A 331 10.59 -18.65 -1.99
CA MET A 331 10.52 -19.28 -0.67
C MET A 331 10.26 -20.79 -0.74
N ILE A 332 9.65 -21.30 -1.82
CA ILE A 332 9.52 -22.74 -2.07
C ILE A 332 10.86 -23.46 -1.92
N SER A 333 11.97 -22.84 -2.35
CA SER A 333 13.30 -23.46 -2.25
C SER A 333 13.78 -23.70 -0.83
N ALA A 334 13.18 -23.08 0.18
CA ALA A 334 13.50 -23.31 1.59
C ALA A 334 12.58 -24.35 2.26
N ILE A 335 11.48 -24.76 1.64
CA ILE A 335 10.46 -25.61 2.26
C ILE A 335 10.92 -27.07 2.36
N GLY A 336 11.48 -27.63 1.28
CA GLY A 336 12.09 -28.95 1.31
C GLY A 336 13.20 -29.04 2.36
N PRO A 337 14.19 -28.13 2.36
CA PRO A 337 15.20 -28.03 3.42
C PRO A 337 14.61 -27.94 4.82
N PHE A 338 13.65 -27.03 5.06
CA PHE A 338 12.99 -26.90 6.36
C PHE A 338 12.30 -28.20 6.81
N ALA A 339 11.65 -28.93 5.89
CA ALA A 339 10.97 -30.19 6.20
C ALA A 339 11.94 -31.29 6.66
N ILE A 340 13.14 -31.35 6.08
CA ILE A 340 14.23 -32.24 6.51
C ILE A 340 14.83 -31.75 7.85
N ASP A 341 15.25 -30.49 7.92
CA ASP A 341 15.94 -29.91 9.07
C ASP A 341 15.09 -29.95 10.36
N GLN A 342 13.76 -29.81 10.23
CA GLN A 342 12.77 -29.92 11.32
C GLN A 342 12.18 -31.33 11.49
N LYS A 343 12.64 -32.32 10.72
CA LYS A 343 12.23 -33.74 10.80
C LYS A 343 10.72 -33.95 10.59
N LEU A 344 10.10 -33.09 9.77
CA LEU A 344 8.74 -33.30 9.26
C LEU A 344 8.70 -34.45 8.25
N VAL A 345 9.80 -34.62 7.51
CA VAL A 345 10.03 -35.71 6.55
C VAL A 345 11.47 -36.21 6.74
N SER A 346 11.73 -37.49 6.47
CA SER A 346 13.08 -38.06 6.45
C SER A 346 13.62 -38.09 5.02
N ALA A 347 14.91 -37.80 4.84
CA ALA A 347 15.57 -37.92 3.53
C ALA A 347 15.52 -39.37 3.03
N GLN A 348 15.29 -39.56 1.72
CA GLN A 348 15.20 -40.90 1.13
C GLN A 348 16.58 -41.56 0.97
N THR A 349 17.64 -40.78 0.79
CA THR A 349 19.04 -41.24 0.80
C THR A 349 19.88 -40.40 1.75
N SER A 350 21.12 -40.81 2.01
CA SER A 350 22.05 -40.09 2.89
C SER A 350 22.62 -38.81 2.28
N ASP A 351 22.57 -38.69 0.95
CA ASP A 351 23.21 -37.64 0.14
C ASP A 351 22.21 -36.73 -0.59
N SER A 352 20.92 -37.09 -0.64
CA SER A 352 19.88 -36.36 -1.37
C SER A 352 18.49 -36.55 -0.75
N ALA A 353 17.66 -35.53 -0.86
CA ALA A 353 16.24 -35.59 -0.56
C ALA A 353 15.42 -35.09 -1.75
N THR A 354 14.25 -35.68 -1.94
CA THR A 354 13.23 -35.22 -2.90
C THR A 354 11.90 -35.08 -2.17
N ILE A 355 11.41 -33.85 -2.01
CA ILE A 355 10.22 -33.53 -1.21
C ILE A 355 9.13 -32.96 -2.12
N HIS A 356 7.95 -33.55 -2.09
CA HIS A 356 6.75 -33.10 -2.79
C HIS A 356 6.01 -32.10 -1.90
N ILE A 357 5.93 -30.85 -2.36
CA ILE A 357 5.39 -29.72 -1.59
C ILE A 357 4.04 -29.33 -2.19
N HIS A 358 2.95 -29.57 -1.45
CA HIS A 358 1.62 -29.06 -1.82
C HIS A 358 1.50 -27.60 -1.37
N ASN A 359 1.43 -26.67 -2.33
CA ASN A 359 1.21 -25.26 -2.04
C ASN A 359 -0.28 -24.98 -1.84
N THR A 360 -0.68 -24.73 -0.59
CA THR A 360 -2.08 -24.52 -0.20
C THR A 360 -2.68 -23.23 -0.77
N ASN A 361 -1.86 -22.25 -1.17
CA ASN A 361 -2.33 -21.02 -1.81
C ASN A 361 -2.84 -21.26 -3.24
N THR A 362 -2.30 -22.27 -3.94
CA THR A 362 -2.57 -22.50 -5.38
C THR A 362 -3.07 -23.90 -5.71
N GLY A 363 -3.07 -24.84 -4.75
CA GLY A 363 -3.38 -26.25 -4.96
C GLY A 363 -2.40 -26.98 -5.88
N LYS A 364 -1.19 -26.44 -6.09
CA LYS A 364 -0.17 -27.03 -6.97
C LYS A 364 0.89 -27.77 -6.17
N ILE A 365 1.39 -28.86 -6.72
CA ILE A 365 2.50 -29.63 -6.18
C ILE A 365 3.80 -29.19 -6.87
N ILE A 366 4.84 -28.96 -6.08
CA ILE A 366 6.20 -28.66 -6.54
C ILE A 366 7.14 -29.66 -5.90
N THR A 367 7.93 -30.37 -6.71
CA THR A 367 8.95 -31.30 -6.22
C THR A 367 10.26 -30.54 -6.00
N ALA A 368 10.83 -30.66 -4.80
CA ALA A 368 12.10 -30.05 -4.43
C ALA A 368 13.17 -31.12 -4.20
N THR A 369 14.19 -31.17 -5.08
CA THR A 369 15.33 -32.10 -4.97
C THR A 369 16.59 -31.32 -4.61
N PHE A 370 17.30 -31.76 -3.57
CA PHE A 370 18.46 -31.07 -3.03
C PHE A 370 19.39 -32.05 -2.26
N PRO A 371 20.71 -31.77 -2.22
CA PRO A 371 21.65 -32.60 -1.48
C PRO A 371 21.47 -32.49 0.04
N VAL A 372 21.76 -33.59 0.73
CA VAL A 372 21.70 -33.77 2.17
C VAL A 372 23.09 -34.15 2.70
N VAL A 373 23.45 -33.70 3.89
CA VAL A 373 24.68 -34.07 4.60
C VAL A 373 24.33 -34.29 6.06
N ASP A 374 24.72 -35.44 6.62
CA ASP A 374 24.48 -35.83 8.03
C ASP A 374 23.02 -35.71 8.50
N GLY A 375 22.06 -35.83 7.56
CA GLY A 375 20.63 -35.73 7.82
C GLY A 375 20.05 -34.31 7.80
N GLU A 376 20.85 -33.29 7.49
CA GLU A 376 20.40 -31.91 7.25
C GLU A 376 20.52 -31.53 5.77
N ALA A 377 19.75 -30.53 5.32
CA ALA A 377 19.88 -29.99 3.98
C ALA A 377 21.24 -29.27 3.81
N ALA A 378 22.01 -29.66 2.79
CA ALA A 378 23.32 -29.07 2.57
C ALA A 378 23.20 -27.56 2.29
N SER A 379 23.97 -26.74 3.00
CA SER A 379 23.96 -25.28 2.81
C SER A 379 25.05 -24.77 1.86
N SER A 380 26.12 -25.54 1.70
CA SER A 380 27.33 -25.17 0.94
C SER A 380 27.40 -25.91 -0.38
N GLY A 381 27.95 -25.26 -1.40
CA GLY A 381 28.10 -25.80 -2.75
C GLY A 381 28.76 -24.76 -3.68
N ASP A 382 28.87 -25.09 -4.95
CA ASP A 382 29.46 -24.27 -6.02
C ASP A 382 28.44 -23.44 -6.82
N PHE A 383 27.14 -23.72 -6.66
CA PHE A 383 26.08 -23.05 -7.40
C PHE A 383 25.80 -21.64 -6.88
N SER A 384 25.82 -20.64 -7.78
CA SER A 384 25.47 -19.25 -7.49
C SER A 384 24.11 -18.88 -8.10
N ILE A 385 23.47 -17.85 -7.55
CA ILE A 385 22.28 -17.21 -8.13
C ILE A 385 22.40 -15.69 -8.01
N ASP A 386 22.03 -14.96 -9.07
CA ASP A 386 22.12 -13.50 -9.04
C ASP A 386 21.21 -12.89 -7.96
N GLY A 387 21.73 -11.91 -7.23
CA GLY A 387 21.09 -11.30 -6.07
C GLY A 387 21.40 -11.97 -4.72
N VAL A 388 22.23 -13.03 -4.69
CA VAL A 388 22.79 -13.62 -3.46
C VAL A 388 24.32 -13.61 -3.56
N ALA A 389 25.00 -13.23 -2.48
CA ALA A 389 26.46 -13.24 -2.43
C ALA A 389 26.99 -14.66 -2.15
N GLY A 390 28.04 -15.04 -2.89
CA GLY A 390 28.68 -16.36 -2.76
C GLY A 390 27.93 -17.50 -3.47
N THR A 391 28.30 -18.73 -3.13
CA THR A 391 27.73 -19.97 -3.65
C THR A 391 27.05 -20.76 -2.53
N ALA A 392 26.18 -21.70 -2.89
CA ALA A 392 25.47 -22.57 -1.96
C ALA A 392 25.08 -23.88 -2.67
N ALA A 393 24.53 -24.84 -1.92
CA ALA A 393 24.00 -26.06 -2.52
C ALA A 393 22.86 -25.77 -3.50
N ARG A 394 22.86 -26.46 -4.64
CA ARG A 394 21.82 -26.35 -5.67
C ARG A 394 20.55 -27.08 -5.25
N ILE A 395 19.43 -26.39 -5.35
CA ILE A 395 18.08 -26.93 -5.14
C ILE A 395 17.34 -26.88 -6.47
N GLN A 396 16.91 -28.04 -6.95
CA GLN A 396 16.05 -28.17 -8.12
C GLN A 396 14.60 -28.08 -7.67
N LEU A 397 13.81 -27.21 -8.32
CA LEU A 397 12.37 -27.10 -8.11
C LEU A 397 11.64 -27.43 -9.40
N ASP A 398 10.96 -28.56 -9.43
CA ASP A 398 10.16 -29.05 -10.55
C ASP A 398 8.67 -28.79 -10.31
N PHE A 399 8.09 -27.94 -11.14
CA PHE A 399 6.65 -27.72 -11.19
C PHE A 399 6.05 -28.82 -12.07
N ILE A 400 5.37 -29.78 -11.45
CA ILE A 400 4.85 -30.98 -12.12
C ILE A 400 3.59 -30.67 -12.93
N ASN A 401 3.52 -31.24 -14.15
CA ASN A 401 2.45 -31.04 -15.13
C ASN A 401 1.95 -29.57 -15.23
N PRO A 402 2.86 -28.61 -15.47
CA PRO A 402 2.56 -27.18 -15.25
C PRO A 402 1.82 -26.52 -16.41
N ALA A 403 1.56 -27.27 -17.50
CA ALA A 403 0.88 -26.80 -18.71
C ALA A 403 -0.60 -26.49 -18.46
N GLY A 404 -1.16 -25.55 -19.22
CA GLY A 404 -2.59 -25.24 -19.19
C GLY A 404 -3.08 -24.65 -17.87
N SER A 405 -2.22 -23.90 -17.17
CA SER A 405 -2.49 -23.41 -15.81
C SER A 405 -3.76 -22.56 -15.67
N VAL A 406 -4.21 -21.92 -16.74
CA VAL A 406 -5.47 -21.15 -16.82
C VAL A 406 -6.37 -21.64 -17.97
N THR A 407 -5.78 -22.04 -19.09
CA THR A 407 -6.46 -22.34 -20.36
C THR A 407 -6.65 -23.85 -20.63
N GLY A 408 -6.08 -24.71 -19.78
CA GLY A 408 -6.12 -26.17 -19.93
C GLY A 408 -5.26 -26.75 -21.07
N LYS A 409 -4.45 -25.93 -21.78
CA LYS A 409 -3.60 -26.38 -22.89
C LYS A 409 -2.19 -25.80 -22.81
N LEU A 410 -1.18 -26.51 -23.32
CA LEU A 410 0.18 -25.99 -23.44
C LEU A 410 0.27 -24.80 -24.42
N LEU A 411 -0.34 -24.96 -25.61
CA LEU A 411 -0.43 -23.94 -26.66
C LEU A 411 -1.91 -23.56 -26.86
N PRO A 412 -2.42 -22.51 -26.18
CA PRO A 412 -3.87 -22.29 -26.07
C PRO A 412 -4.54 -21.89 -27.38
N THR A 413 -3.80 -21.24 -28.27
CA THR A 413 -4.25 -20.83 -29.62
C THR A 413 -4.29 -21.99 -30.62
N GLY A 414 -3.73 -23.15 -30.26
CA GLY A 414 -3.54 -24.30 -31.16
C GLY A 414 -2.30 -24.21 -32.07
N ASN A 415 -1.62 -23.05 -32.12
CA ASN A 415 -0.47 -22.82 -32.99
C ASN A 415 0.82 -22.68 -32.18
N VAL A 416 1.97 -23.02 -32.79
CA VAL A 416 3.31 -22.76 -32.21
C VAL A 416 3.72 -21.30 -32.41
N GLN A 417 3.32 -20.69 -33.53
CA GLN A 417 3.46 -19.27 -33.83
C GLN A 417 2.11 -18.71 -34.27
N ASP A 418 1.77 -17.53 -33.76
CA ASP A 418 0.69 -16.66 -34.19
C ASP A 418 1.27 -15.30 -34.62
N GLU A 419 0.48 -14.45 -35.27
CA GLU A 419 0.87 -13.08 -35.61
C GLU A 419 -0.14 -12.07 -35.05
N PHE A 420 0.37 -11.00 -34.44
CA PHE A 420 -0.40 -9.89 -33.87
C PHE A 420 0.36 -8.57 -34.16
N ASP A 421 -0.31 -7.52 -34.64
CA ASP A 421 0.32 -6.24 -35.04
C ASP A 421 1.56 -6.39 -35.95
N GLY A 422 1.54 -7.37 -36.86
CA GLY A 422 2.66 -7.72 -37.75
C GLY A 422 3.87 -8.33 -37.04
N VAL A 423 3.72 -8.78 -35.80
CA VAL A 423 4.77 -9.39 -34.98
C VAL A 423 4.40 -10.84 -34.69
N ARG A 424 5.32 -11.76 -34.99
CA ARG A 424 5.15 -13.18 -34.66
C ARG A 424 5.36 -13.42 -33.17
N ALA A 425 4.49 -14.24 -32.60
CA ALA A 425 4.47 -14.56 -31.17
C ALA A 425 4.24 -16.05 -30.94
N THR A 426 4.86 -16.61 -29.89
CA THR A 426 4.43 -17.90 -29.32
C THR A 426 3.55 -17.64 -28.12
N CYS A 427 2.32 -18.17 -28.13
CA CYS A 427 1.39 -18.13 -27.02
C CYS A 427 1.44 -19.47 -26.27
N ILE A 428 1.87 -19.45 -25.01
CA ILE A 428 2.08 -20.65 -24.20
C ILE A 428 1.46 -20.46 -22.81
N ASP A 429 0.89 -21.50 -22.23
CA ASP A 429 0.37 -21.47 -20.85
C ASP A 429 1.08 -22.54 -20.01
N VAL A 430 2.03 -22.09 -19.18
CA VAL A 430 2.81 -22.91 -18.25
C VAL A 430 3.03 -22.12 -16.97
N ALA A 431 2.41 -22.56 -15.87
CA ALA A 431 2.33 -21.86 -14.57
C ALA A 431 1.71 -20.44 -14.58
N ASN A 432 1.75 -19.72 -15.70
CA ASN A 432 0.85 -18.65 -16.11
C ASN A 432 0.85 -18.54 -17.65
N PRO A 433 -0.24 -18.07 -18.28
CA PRO A 433 -0.26 -17.67 -19.68
C PRO A 433 0.79 -16.60 -20.01
N CYS A 434 1.59 -16.84 -21.05
CA CYS A 434 2.67 -15.99 -21.52
C CYS A 434 2.67 -15.89 -23.06
N VAL A 435 3.07 -14.72 -23.55
CA VAL A 435 3.26 -14.40 -24.97
C VAL A 435 4.73 -14.03 -25.17
N PHE A 436 5.43 -14.71 -26.08
CA PHE A 436 6.84 -14.43 -26.37
C PHE A 436 7.02 -13.93 -27.79
N VAL A 437 7.63 -12.75 -27.93
CA VAL A 437 7.90 -12.06 -29.20
C VAL A 437 9.38 -11.76 -29.34
N LYS A 438 9.90 -11.76 -30.57
CA LYS A 438 11.32 -11.47 -30.81
C LYS A 438 11.57 -9.95 -30.80
N ALA A 439 12.60 -9.50 -30.10
CA ALA A 439 12.94 -8.07 -29.98
C ALA A 439 13.22 -7.41 -31.36
N SER A 440 13.83 -8.16 -32.29
CA SER A 440 14.08 -7.71 -33.66
C SER A 440 12.80 -7.38 -34.44
N ASP A 441 11.74 -8.17 -34.23
CA ASP A 441 10.47 -8.05 -34.96
C ASP A 441 9.65 -6.85 -34.45
N LEU A 442 10.01 -6.32 -33.27
CA LEU A 442 9.56 -5.04 -32.73
C LEU A 442 10.44 -3.84 -33.15
N GLY A 443 11.59 -4.09 -33.78
CA GLY A 443 12.56 -3.05 -34.19
C GLY A 443 13.46 -2.54 -33.06
N VAL A 444 13.62 -3.30 -31.96
CA VAL A 444 14.36 -2.86 -30.76
C VAL A 444 15.49 -3.80 -30.36
N ARG A 445 16.43 -3.29 -29.54
CA ARG A 445 17.50 -4.10 -28.93
C ARG A 445 16.90 -5.08 -27.92
N GLY A 446 17.50 -6.25 -27.76
CA GLY A 446 17.05 -7.26 -26.79
C GLY A 446 17.54 -7.02 -25.35
N ASP A 447 18.57 -6.19 -25.18
CA ASP A 447 19.25 -5.97 -23.91
C ASP A 447 18.68 -4.80 -23.08
N LEU A 448 17.71 -4.04 -23.63
CA LEU A 448 17.13 -2.83 -23.02
C LEU A 448 16.87 -2.95 -21.52
N THR A 449 17.28 -1.94 -20.77
CA THR A 449 16.99 -1.81 -19.34
C THR A 449 15.51 -1.51 -19.09
N PRO A 450 14.98 -1.72 -17.86
CA PRO A 450 13.60 -1.39 -17.52
C PRO A 450 13.28 0.10 -17.76
N ASP A 451 14.25 0.97 -17.53
CA ASP A 451 14.10 2.41 -17.70
C ASP A 451 14.10 2.80 -19.19
N GLU A 452 14.93 2.17 -20.04
CA GLU A 452 14.87 2.35 -21.50
C GLU A 452 13.54 1.85 -22.09
N ILE A 453 13.02 0.71 -21.64
CA ILE A 453 11.70 0.20 -22.09
C ILE A 453 10.58 1.17 -21.68
N THR A 454 10.69 1.76 -20.48
CA THR A 454 9.73 2.75 -19.97
C THR A 454 9.81 4.09 -20.72
N ALA A 455 11.01 4.52 -21.10
CA ALA A 455 11.24 5.75 -21.84
C ALA A 455 10.95 5.62 -23.35
N HIS A 456 10.86 4.40 -23.89
CA HIS A 456 10.61 4.19 -25.32
C HIS A 456 9.16 4.57 -25.70
N PRO A 457 8.95 5.49 -26.66
CA PRO A 457 7.67 6.19 -26.83
C PRO A 457 6.47 5.28 -27.16
N THR A 458 6.69 4.18 -27.89
CA THR A 458 5.61 3.30 -28.40
C THR A 458 5.68 1.85 -27.93
N LEU A 459 6.75 1.43 -27.22
CA LEU A 459 7.05 0.00 -27.05
C LEU A 459 6.09 -0.67 -26.08
N LEU A 460 5.83 -0.06 -24.92
CA LEU A 460 4.86 -0.58 -23.95
C LEU A 460 3.45 -0.66 -24.52
N GLN A 461 3.03 0.33 -25.31
CA GLN A 461 1.72 0.32 -25.96
C GLN A 461 1.61 -0.80 -27.00
N ARG A 462 2.62 -0.99 -27.85
CA ARG A 462 2.66 -2.08 -28.85
C ARG A 462 2.68 -3.46 -28.17
N LEU A 463 3.43 -3.61 -27.08
CA LEU A 463 3.46 -4.85 -26.29
C LEU A 463 2.10 -5.14 -25.62
N ASP A 464 1.40 -4.14 -25.07
CA ASP A 464 0.07 -4.38 -24.49
C ASP A 464 -0.98 -4.69 -25.56
N SER A 465 -0.91 -4.07 -26.75
CA SER A 465 -1.77 -4.41 -27.90
C SER A 465 -1.62 -5.87 -28.31
N ILE A 466 -0.39 -6.33 -28.59
CA ILE A 466 -0.06 -7.73 -28.90
C ILE A 466 -0.55 -8.66 -27.79
N ARG A 467 -0.28 -8.32 -26.52
CA ARG A 467 -0.69 -9.10 -25.35
C ARG A 467 -2.21 -9.26 -25.27
N ARG A 468 -2.98 -8.21 -25.57
CA ARG A 468 -4.46 -8.25 -25.56
C ARG A 468 -5.03 -9.08 -26.69
N GLN A 469 -4.52 -8.93 -27.91
CA GLN A 469 -4.95 -9.75 -29.06
C GLN A 469 -4.66 -11.24 -28.82
N ALA A 470 -3.46 -11.54 -28.31
CA ALA A 470 -3.09 -12.89 -27.89
C ALA A 470 -4.01 -13.43 -26.79
N ALA A 471 -4.35 -12.62 -25.76
CA ALA A 471 -5.25 -13.05 -24.69
C ALA A 471 -6.63 -13.49 -25.19
N VAL A 472 -7.21 -12.75 -26.15
CA VAL A 472 -8.47 -13.11 -26.80
C VAL A 472 -8.30 -14.41 -27.60
N LYS A 473 -7.24 -14.55 -28.39
CA LYS A 473 -6.96 -15.78 -29.17
C LYS A 473 -6.68 -17.01 -28.28
N MET A 474 -6.14 -16.81 -27.08
CA MET A 474 -5.93 -17.84 -26.06
C MET A 474 -7.21 -18.21 -25.29
N GLY A 475 -8.34 -17.53 -25.52
CA GLY A 475 -9.60 -17.73 -24.81
C GLY A 475 -9.63 -17.20 -23.39
N ILE A 476 -8.70 -16.31 -23.01
CA ILE A 476 -8.60 -15.73 -21.65
C ILE A 476 -9.62 -14.60 -21.45
N ALA A 477 -10.03 -13.93 -22.53
CA ALA A 477 -10.99 -12.84 -22.53
C ALA A 477 -11.83 -12.87 -23.82
N GLN A 478 -13.04 -12.30 -23.80
CA GLN A 478 -13.91 -12.24 -24.98
C GLN A 478 -13.53 -11.08 -25.92
N THR A 479 -13.17 -9.93 -25.36
CA THR A 479 -12.70 -8.76 -26.11
C THR A 479 -11.34 -8.29 -25.62
N VAL A 480 -10.67 -7.41 -26.39
CA VAL A 480 -9.37 -6.83 -26.01
C VAL A 480 -9.45 -5.91 -24.79
N ASP A 481 -10.63 -5.34 -24.51
CA ASP A 481 -10.87 -4.46 -23.37
C ASP A 481 -11.03 -5.25 -22.06
N ASP A 482 -11.65 -6.44 -22.13
CA ASP A 482 -11.86 -7.36 -20.99
C ASP A 482 -10.57 -8.03 -20.47
N VAL A 483 -9.46 -7.88 -21.18
CA VAL A 483 -8.20 -8.60 -20.89
C VAL A 483 -7.63 -8.17 -19.53
N PRO A 484 -7.46 -9.11 -18.56
CA PRO A 484 -6.85 -8.80 -17.28
C PRO A 484 -5.44 -8.20 -17.43
N GLY A 485 -5.10 -7.20 -16.62
CA GLY A 485 -3.73 -6.67 -16.57
C GLY A 485 -2.69 -7.66 -16.03
N SER A 486 -3.15 -8.73 -15.36
CA SER A 486 -2.31 -9.76 -14.75
C SER A 486 -1.90 -10.87 -15.72
N ILE A 487 -2.76 -11.28 -16.66
CA ILE A 487 -2.55 -12.40 -17.58
C ILE A 487 -3.12 -12.10 -18.99
N PRO A 488 -2.52 -12.62 -20.08
CA PRO A 488 -1.20 -13.24 -20.12
C PRO A 488 -0.10 -12.21 -19.84
N LYS A 489 1.09 -12.68 -19.46
CA LYS A 489 2.31 -11.86 -19.47
C LYS A 489 2.85 -11.76 -20.90
N ILE A 490 3.63 -10.73 -21.20
CA ILE A 490 4.37 -10.64 -22.47
C ILE A 490 5.87 -10.47 -22.23
N GLY A 491 6.70 -11.17 -23.00
CA GLY A 491 8.15 -11.12 -22.92
C GLY A 491 8.79 -10.93 -24.28
N MET A 492 9.73 -9.99 -24.38
CA MET A 492 10.61 -9.87 -25.54
C MET A 492 11.81 -10.81 -25.37
N VAL A 493 12.16 -11.56 -26.40
CA VAL A 493 13.32 -12.48 -26.42
C VAL A 493 14.31 -12.14 -27.53
N SER A 494 15.59 -12.47 -27.33
CA SER A 494 16.65 -12.32 -28.34
C SER A 494 17.84 -13.25 -28.08
N SER A 495 18.65 -13.48 -29.12
CA SER A 495 19.94 -14.16 -29.04
C SER A 495 20.87 -13.48 -28.02
N SER A 496 21.67 -14.29 -27.31
CA SER A 496 22.69 -13.83 -26.38
C SER A 496 23.84 -13.06 -27.04
N GLU A 497 24.06 -13.24 -28.35
CA GLU A 497 25.04 -12.49 -29.16
C GLU A 497 24.81 -10.96 -29.13
N SER A 498 23.60 -10.53 -28.76
CA SER A 498 23.26 -9.11 -28.59
C SER A 498 23.81 -8.48 -27.29
N VAL A 499 24.49 -9.25 -26.43
CA VAL A 499 25.03 -8.80 -25.13
C VAL A 499 26.54 -9.03 -25.02
N ASN A 500 27.16 -8.22 -24.17
CA ASN A 500 28.57 -8.23 -23.80
C ASN A 500 29.09 -9.66 -23.49
N LYS A 501 30.17 -10.07 -24.17
CA LYS A 501 30.79 -11.42 -24.15
C LYS A 501 31.17 -11.95 -22.76
N ASN A 502 31.19 -11.10 -21.74
CA ASN A 502 31.65 -11.43 -20.38
C ASN A 502 30.59 -12.10 -19.47
N LYS A 503 29.37 -12.37 -19.96
CA LYS A 503 28.38 -13.19 -19.24
C LYS A 503 27.74 -14.21 -20.18
N PRO A 504 28.07 -15.51 -20.06
CA PRO A 504 27.42 -16.53 -20.87
C PRO A 504 25.96 -16.67 -20.42
N VAL A 505 25.03 -16.43 -21.35
CA VAL A 505 23.60 -16.70 -21.24
C VAL A 505 23.14 -17.34 -22.55
N ASP A 506 22.10 -18.16 -22.50
CA ASP A 506 21.59 -18.88 -23.66
C ASP A 506 20.64 -18.03 -24.49
N LEU A 507 19.87 -17.14 -23.86
CA LEU A 507 19.06 -16.10 -24.51
C LEU A 507 18.77 -14.97 -23.53
N LEU A 508 18.30 -13.83 -24.04
CA LEU A 508 17.79 -12.73 -23.23
C LEU A 508 16.27 -12.77 -23.12
N VAL A 509 15.74 -12.30 -22.00
CA VAL A 509 14.32 -12.00 -21.82
C VAL A 509 14.12 -10.64 -21.17
N ARG A 510 13.12 -9.88 -21.65
CA ARG A 510 12.60 -8.68 -21.01
C ARG A 510 11.08 -8.83 -20.85
N ALA A 511 10.65 -9.13 -19.63
CA ALA A 511 9.25 -9.42 -19.31
C ALA A 511 8.49 -8.15 -18.87
N ILE A 512 7.26 -7.99 -19.35
CA ILE A 512 6.30 -6.99 -18.89
C ILE A 512 5.28 -7.67 -17.98
N SER A 513 4.96 -7.05 -16.84
CA SER A 513 3.94 -7.52 -15.91
C SER A 513 3.13 -6.33 -15.40
N VAL A 514 1.79 -6.44 -15.42
CA VAL A 514 0.86 -5.36 -15.03
C VAL A 514 1.23 -4.00 -15.64
N GLY A 515 1.52 -4.02 -16.95
CA GLY A 515 1.86 -2.84 -17.75
C GLY A 515 3.27 -2.27 -17.53
N GLN A 516 4.11 -2.88 -16.69
CA GLN A 516 5.42 -2.35 -16.31
C GLN A 516 6.57 -3.30 -16.67
N PRO A 517 7.74 -2.79 -17.11
CA PRO A 517 8.95 -3.60 -17.28
C PRO A 517 9.40 -4.22 -15.96
N HIS A 518 9.52 -5.54 -15.94
CA HIS A 518 9.95 -6.25 -14.75
C HIS A 518 11.47 -6.14 -14.57
N LYS A 519 11.93 -5.74 -13.38
CA LYS A 519 13.36 -5.47 -13.11
C LYS A 519 14.24 -6.72 -13.18
N ALA A 520 13.67 -7.91 -12.93
CA ALA A 520 14.30 -9.22 -13.16
C ALA A 520 13.43 -10.04 -14.13
N VAL A 521 13.08 -11.29 -13.82
CA VAL A 521 12.01 -12.04 -14.50
C VAL A 521 11.09 -12.72 -13.48
N PRO A 522 9.76 -12.73 -13.65
CA PRO A 522 8.87 -13.53 -12.81
C PRO A 522 9.16 -15.02 -13.03
N ILE A 523 9.20 -15.83 -11.96
CA ILE A 523 9.53 -17.27 -12.08
C ILE A 523 8.56 -17.99 -13.03
N THR A 524 7.26 -17.69 -12.98
CA THR A 524 6.27 -18.28 -13.90
C THR A 524 6.54 -17.94 -15.37
N VAL A 525 7.02 -16.73 -15.68
CA VAL A 525 7.46 -16.36 -17.04
C VAL A 525 8.73 -17.12 -17.43
N ALA A 526 9.65 -17.34 -16.48
CA ALA A 526 10.88 -18.11 -16.73
C ALA A 526 10.59 -19.59 -17.03
N LEU A 527 9.62 -20.21 -16.33
CA LEU A 527 9.15 -21.58 -16.58
C LEU A 527 8.41 -21.71 -17.92
N ALA A 528 7.58 -20.72 -18.27
CA ALA A 528 6.92 -20.65 -19.57
C ALA A 528 7.95 -20.48 -20.71
N LEU A 529 9.00 -19.68 -20.49
CA LEU A 529 10.08 -19.48 -21.44
C LEU A 529 10.95 -20.74 -21.62
N SER A 530 11.34 -21.44 -20.54
CA SER A 530 12.09 -22.71 -20.68
C SER A 530 11.28 -23.80 -21.37
N SER A 531 9.95 -23.81 -21.17
CA SER A 531 9.04 -24.72 -21.86
C SER A 531 8.90 -24.37 -23.34
N ALA A 532 8.68 -23.08 -23.66
CA ALA A 532 8.64 -22.61 -25.05
C ALA A 532 9.95 -22.88 -25.81
N ALA A 533 11.10 -22.72 -25.15
CA ALA A 533 12.42 -23.03 -25.69
C ALA A 533 12.61 -24.52 -26.08
N ARG A 534 11.72 -25.41 -25.64
CA ARG A 534 11.69 -26.84 -26.02
C ARG A 534 10.57 -27.19 -27.00
N VAL A 535 9.66 -26.26 -27.31
CA VAL A 535 8.64 -26.41 -28.35
C VAL A 535 9.28 -26.09 -29.70
N ALA A 536 9.44 -27.11 -30.54
CA ALA A 536 10.08 -26.98 -31.84
C ALA A 536 9.39 -25.94 -32.73
N GLY A 537 10.16 -25.00 -33.30
CA GLY A 537 9.65 -23.93 -34.14
C GLY A 537 8.98 -22.78 -33.37
N SER A 538 9.11 -22.71 -32.04
CA SER A 538 8.64 -21.55 -31.28
C SER A 538 9.54 -20.33 -31.49
N ILE A 539 9.02 -19.13 -31.23
CA ILE A 539 9.81 -17.89 -31.26
C ILE A 539 10.96 -17.94 -30.24
N VAL A 540 10.77 -18.65 -29.12
CA VAL A 540 11.79 -18.77 -28.08
C VAL A 540 12.88 -19.74 -28.51
N GLU A 541 12.53 -20.93 -29.01
CA GLU A 541 13.48 -21.95 -29.48
C GLU A 541 14.44 -21.38 -30.53
N ALA A 542 13.91 -20.61 -31.49
CA ALA A 542 14.69 -19.87 -32.50
C ALA A 542 15.55 -18.70 -31.97
N THR A 543 15.62 -18.48 -30.66
CA THR A 543 16.51 -17.49 -30.00
C THR A 543 17.49 -18.10 -28.99
N VAL A 544 17.38 -19.40 -28.70
CA VAL A 544 18.29 -20.10 -27.78
C VAL A 544 19.64 -20.33 -28.45
N SER A 545 20.73 -20.07 -27.72
CA SER A 545 22.09 -20.41 -28.12
C SER A 545 22.24 -21.91 -28.42
N LYS A 546 22.98 -22.25 -29.48
CA LYS A 546 23.33 -23.65 -29.78
C LYS A 546 24.32 -24.21 -28.78
N GLU A 547 25.23 -23.38 -28.30
CA GLU A 547 26.19 -23.71 -27.24
C GLU A 547 25.55 -23.35 -25.90
N LYS A 548 25.23 -24.37 -25.09
CA LYS A 548 24.57 -24.18 -23.82
C LYS A 548 25.54 -23.74 -22.73
N VAL A 549 25.11 -22.80 -21.90
CA VAL A 549 25.86 -22.39 -20.70
C VAL A 549 25.89 -23.47 -19.61
N SER A 550 24.86 -24.32 -19.55
CA SER A 550 24.76 -25.42 -18.59
C SER A 550 23.94 -26.58 -19.14
N ASP A 551 24.47 -27.80 -19.02
CA ASP A 551 23.76 -29.03 -19.42
C ASP A 551 22.45 -29.25 -18.65
N SER A 552 22.33 -28.67 -17.45
CA SER A 552 21.14 -28.78 -16.59
C SER A 552 19.93 -27.97 -17.08
N GLY A 553 20.05 -27.14 -18.12
CA GLY A 553 18.92 -26.34 -18.58
C GLY A 553 19.24 -25.31 -19.66
N ILE A 554 18.73 -24.10 -19.41
CA ILE A 554 18.87 -22.88 -20.21
C ILE A 554 19.04 -21.71 -19.23
N THR A 555 20.11 -20.95 -19.38
CA THR A 555 20.51 -19.80 -18.58
C THR A 555 19.97 -18.52 -19.22
N ILE A 556 18.90 -17.96 -18.66
CA ILE A 556 18.17 -16.84 -19.27
C ILE A 556 18.67 -15.50 -18.69
N GLY A 557 19.04 -14.56 -19.56
CA GLY A 557 19.53 -13.24 -19.19
C GLY A 557 18.40 -12.22 -19.06
N HIS A 558 18.05 -11.84 -17.84
CA HIS A 558 17.05 -10.82 -17.52
C HIS A 558 17.68 -9.48 -17.10
N ALA A 559 16.87 -8.44 -16.94
CA ALA A 559 17.31 -7.05 -16.73
C ALA A 559 18.16 -6.76 -15.45
N SER A 560 18.38 -7.75 -14.59
CA SER A 560 19.20 -7.63 -13.36
C SER A 560 20.23 -8.76 -13.23
N GLY A 561 20.32 -9.69 -14.18
CA GLY A 561 21.09 -10.91 -13.98
C GLY A 561 20.69 -12.09 -14.86
N HIS A 562 21.10 -13.28 -14.43
CA HIS A 562 20.86 -14.55 -15.09
C HIS A 562 20.10 -15.55 -14.20
N LEU A 563 19.40 -16.48 -14.84
CA LEU A 563 18.57 -17.48 -14.18
C LEU A 563 18.63 -18.81 -14.94
N LEU A 564 19.08 -19.88 -14.28
CA LEU A 564 19.01 -21.23 -14.84
C LEU A 564 17.60 -21.83 -14.65
N VAL A 565 17.00 -22.26 -15.76
CA VAL A 565 15.68 -22.93 -15.84
C VAL A 565 15.75 -24.15 -16.76
N GLY A 566 14.86 -25.11 -16.55
CA GLY A 566 14.72 -26.31 -17.38
C GLY A 566 13.27 -26.56 -17.75
N ALA A 567 13.07 -27.52 -18.66
CA ALA A 567 11.77 -28.09 -18.97
C ALA A 567 11.97 -29.53 -19.47
N GLN A 568 11.17 -30.44 -18.93
CA GLN A 568 11.18 -31.87 -19.22
C GLN A 568 9.92 -32.21 -20.02
N PHE A 569 10.10 -32.99 -21.07
CA PHE A 569 9.02 -33.45 -21.93
C PHE A 569 9.12 -34.98 -22.08
N ASP A 570 8.02 -35.71 -21.89
CA ASP A 570 7.88 -37.11 -22.32
C ASP A 570 6.88 -37.16 -23.49
N LYS A 571 7.22 -37.85 -24.57
CA LYS A 571 6.39 -38.05 -25.79
C LYS A 571 5.73 -36.77 -26.37
N GLY A 572 6.27 -35.59 -26.07
CA GLY A 572 5.73 -34.29 -26.50
C GLY A 572 4.87 -33.56 -25.47
N GLU A 573 4.57 -34.17 -24.33
CA GLU A 573 3.86 -33.56 -23.21
C GLU A 573 4.85 -32.99 -22.18
N LEU A 574 4.57 -31.79 -21.66
CA LEU A 574 5.41 -31.12 -20.65
C LEU A 574 5.15 -31.71 -19.26
N THR A 575 6.03 -32.61 -18.81
CA THR A 575 5.92 -33.30 -17.52
C THR A 575 6.40 -32.45 -16.34
N ALA A 576 7.43 -31.62 -16.55
CA ALA A 576 7.93 -30.71 -15.53
C ALA A 576 8.54 -29.43 -16.12
N ALA A 577 8.36 -28.30 -15.44
CA ALA A 577 9.13 -27.09 -15.68
C ALA A 577 10.01 -26.80 -14.45
N THR A 578 11.31 -26.62 -14.67
CA THR A 578 12.33 -26.62 -13.63
C THR A 578 12.89 -25.23 -13.38
N VAL A 579 13.13 -24.86 -12.13
CA VAL A 579 13.96 -23.71 -11.77
C VAL A 579 14.98 -24.08 -10.70
N PHE A 580 16.23 -23.63 -10.88
CA PHE A 580 17.30 -23.90 -9.93
C PHE A 580 17.46 -22.75 -8.94
N ARG A 581 17.51 -23.07 -7.66
CA ARG A 581 17.58 -22.11 -6.54
C ARG A 581 18.61 -22.57 -5.52
N THR A 582 18.78 -21.78 -4.47
CA THR A 582 19.54 -22.14 -3.28
C THR A 582 18.75 -21.67 -2.06
N ALA A 583 18.90 -22.34 -0.92
CA ALA A 583 18.35 -21.90 0.35
C ALA A 583 19.42 -21.97 1.45
N ARG A 584 19.12 -21.39 2.61
CA ARG A 584 19.97 -21.50 3.81
C ARG A 584 19.15 -21.18 5.07
N ARG A 585 19.22 -22.05 6.08
CA ARG A 585 18.81 -21.76 7.47
C ARG A 585 19.71 -20.67 8.05
N LEU A 586 19.12 -19.57 8.51
CA LEU A 586 19.84 -18.41 9.08
C LEU A 586 19.70 -18.33 10.60
N PHE A 587 18.57 -18.80 11.14
CA PHE A 587 18.28 -18.90 12.56
C PHE A 587 17.26 -20.03 12.79
N ASP A 588 17.31 -20.64 13.97
CA ASP A 588 16.39 -21.67 14.44
C ASP A 588 16.20 -21.48 15.95
N GLY A 589 14.96 -21.54 16.45
CA GLY A 589 14.68 -21.34 17.87
C GLY A 589 13.35 -20.63 18.13
N ASN A 590 13.29 -19.83 19.20
CA ASN A 590 12.07 -19.12 19.59
C ASN A 590 12.04 -17.70 19.03
N ILE A 591 10.97 -17.36 18.31
CA ILE A 591 10.68 -15.98 17.90
C ILE A 591 9.76 -15.29 18.91
N PHE A 592 9.99 -14.00 19.18
CA PHE A 592 9.31 -13.25 20.23
C PHE A 592 8.51 -12.09 19.68
N TRP A 593 7.33 -11.83 20.24
CA TRP A 593 6.50 -10.67 19.88
C TRP A 593 5.73 -10.10 21.09
N LYS A 594 5.25 -8.86 20.95
CA LYS A 594 4.53 -8.14 22.01
C LYS A 594 3.08 -8.65 22.15
N SER A 595 2.56 -8.70 23.38
CA SER A 595 1.23 -9.24 23.70
C SER A 595 0.12 -8.59 22.88
#